data_AF-A0A3S3NJ25-F1
#
_entry.id   AF-A0A3S3NJ25-F1
#
_cell.length_a   1.000
_cell.length_b   1.000
_cell.length_c   1.000
_cell.angle_alpha   90.00
_cell.angle_beta   90.00
_cell.angle_gamma   90.00
#
_symmetry.space_group_name_H-M   'P 1'
#
loop_
_entity.id
_entity.type
_entity.pdbx_description
1 polymer ?
#
loop_
_entity_poly.entity_id
_entity_poly.type
_entity_poly.pdbx_seq_one_letter_code
_entity_poly.pdbx_strand_id
1 'polypeptide(L)'
;MNTLLSDNFMRLIFLSEKDRNFAATTSNSTPSIAEFAFNVIPGESLEGTTLNEIASKAKCNRYCAILIQNHHHEFELKAPSYYLVSGVNHSPPPPKVRSGYAEAFLFRKTYYAATGSVGVLSYEIHKLRRD
;
A
#
# COMPACT_ATOMS: atom_id res chain seq x y z
N MET A 1 1.71 35.55 -5.42
CA MET A 1 2.37 34.31 -5.89
C MET A 1 2.73 33.50 -4.66
N ASN A 2 1.83 32.62 -4.22
CA ASN A 2 2.09 31.71 -3.09
C ASN A 2 2.17 30.29 -3.66
N THR A 3 3.35 29.71 -3.50
CA THR A 3 3.70 28.33 -3.84
C THR A 3 2.89 27.36 -2.98
N LEU A 4 1.77 26.87 -3.51
CA LEU A 4 1.09 25.67 -3.02
C LEU A 4 1.89 24.45 -3.44
N LEU A 5 2.94 24.16 -2.69
CA LEU A 5 3.81 23.00 -2.89
C LEU A 5 3.92 22.24 -1.57
N SER A 6 2.78 21.98 -0.95
CA SER A 6 2.66 21.08 0.20
C SER A 6 1.23 20.55 0.19
N ASP A 7 1.07 19.23 -0.02
CA ASP A 7 0.10 18.37 0.70
C ASP A 7 -0.25 17.05 -0.02
N ASN A 8 0.22 16.78 -1.24
CA ASN A 8 -0.14 15.53 -1.96
C ASN A 8 1.06 14.69 -2.41
N PHE A 9 2.07 14.56 -1.55
CA PHE A 9 3.26 13.76 -1.84
C PHE A 9 3.05 12.31 -1.37
N MET A 10 2.46 11.47 -2.24
CA MET A 10 2.26 10.02 -2.06
C MET A 10 1.88 9.51 -0.66
N ARG A 11 0.66 8.99 -0.53
CA ARG A 11 0.21 8.38 0.72
C ARG A 11 0.58 6.91 0.76
N LEU A 12 1.34 6.53 1.79
CA LEU A 12 1.65 5.14 2.12
C LEU A 12 0.83 4.74 3.34
N ILE A 13 -0.08 3.77 3.16
CA ILE A 13 -0.89 3.24 4.27
C ILE A 13 -0.36 1.85 4.61
N PHE A 14 0.03 1.67 5.87
CA PHE A 14 0.42 0.39 6.44
C PHE A 14 -0.73 -0.15 7.28
N LEU A 15 -1.13 -1.40 7.05
CA LEU A 15 -1.96 -2.13 7.99
C LEU A 15 -1.13 -3.20 8.69
N SER A 16 -1.13 -3.16 10.02
CA SER A 16 -0.51 -4.15 10.89
C SER A 16 -1.56 -4.91 11.70
N GLU A 17 -1.18 -6.07 12.23
CA GLU A 17 -2.06 -6.90 13.07
C GLU A 17 -2.63 -6.14 14.28
N LYS A 18 -1.92 -5.14 14.83
CA LYS A 18 -2.43 -4.31 15.93
C LYS A 18 -3.70 -3.55 15.55
N ASP A 19 -3.88 -3.24 14.26
CA ASP A 19 -5.02 -2.50 13.73
C ASP A 19 -6.26 -3.40 13.52
N ARG A 20 -6.11 -4.74 13.58
CA ARG A 20 -7.25 -5.68 13.50
C ARG A 20 -8.20 -5.61 14.70
N ASN A 21 -7.69 -5.22 15.88
CA ASN A 21 -8.51 -5.17 17.09
C ASN A 21 -9.28 -3.85 17.26
N PHE A 22 -9.05 -2.84 16.41
CA PHE A 22 -9.87 -1.63 16.38
C PHE A 22 -11.22 -1.85 15.67
N ALA A 23 -11.38 -2.96 14.94
CA ALA A 23 -12.60 -3.26 14.18
C ALA A 23 -13.69 -4.00 14.99
N ALA A 24 -13.46 -4.30 16.27
CA ALA A 24 -14.38 -5.12 17.08
C ALA A 24 -15.22 -4.33 18.11
N THR A 25 -15.21 -2.98 18.09
CA THR A 25 -16.00 -2.18 19.03
C THR A 25 -16.59 -0.94 18.35
N THR A 26 -17.89 -1.06 18.05
CA THR A 26 -18.91 -0.01 18.11
C THR A 26 -19.14 0.88 16.88
N SER A 27 -20.39 0.78 16.41
CA SER A 27 -21.25 1.78 15.75
C SER A 27 -20.76 2.43 14.46
N ASN A 28 -21.50 2.20 13.37
CA ASN A 28 -22.00 3.19 12.39
C ASN A 28 -21.13 4.40 11.98
N SER A 29 -19.82 4.30 12.10
CA SER A 29 -18.84 5.17 11.51
C SER A 29 -17.67 4.27 11.16
N THR A 30 -17.89 3.40 10.17
CA THR A 30 -16.83 3.16 9.19
C THR A 30 -16.21 4.53 8.95
N PRO A 31 -14.89 4.74 9.11
CA PRO A 31 -14.25 5.78 8.35
C PRO A 31 -14.46 5.32 6.91
N SER A 32 -15.60 5.76 6.35
CA SER A 32 -15.88 5.59 4.96
C SER A 32 -14.65 6.15 4.29
N ILE A 33 -14.15 5.42 3.31
CA ILE A 33 -13.02 5.83 2.49
C ILE A 33 -13.26 7.22 1.86
N ALA A 34 -14.47 7.79 2.02
CA ALA A 34 -14.87 9.14 1.68
C ALA A 34 -14.21 10.29 2.46
N GLU A 35 -13.57 10.13 3.62
CA GLU A 35 -13.11 11.34 4.36
C GLU A 35 -11.74 11.91 3.95
N PHE A 36 -11.00 11.27 3.05
CA PHE A 36 -9.90 11.93 2.31
C PHE A 36 -9.75 11.33 0.89
N ALA A 37 -10.87 11.13 0.21
CA ALA A 37 -10.91 10.64 -1.16
C ALA A 37 -10.46 11.73 -2.14
N PHE A 38 -9.15 11.95 -2.26
CA PHE A 38 -8.62 12.37 -3.57
C PHE A 38 -8.81 11.19 -4.53
N ASN A 39 -9.37 11.45 -5.72
CA ASN A 39 -9.75 10.46 -6.73
C ASN A 39 -8.59 9.52 -7.13
N VAL A 40 -8.40 8.41 -6.41
CA VAL A 40 -7.41 7.38 -6.74
C VAL A 40 -8.13 6.12 -7.17
N ILE A 41 -7.85 5.68 -8.38
CA ILE A 41 -8.48 4.51 -9.01
C ILE A 41 -7.78 3.24 -8.48
N PRO A 42 -8.52 2.21 -8.03
CA PRO A 42 -7.89 0.94 -7.69
C PRO A 42 -7.19 0.37 -8.92
N GLY A 43 -5.93 0.00 -8.76
CA GLY A 43 -5.13 -0.69 -9.77
C GLY A 43 -5.40 -2.19 -9.80
N GLU A 44 -4.63 -2.89 -10.62
CA GLU A 44 -4.83 -4.33 -10.88
C GLU A 44 -4.72 -5.16 -9.59
N SER A 45 -3.81 -4.78 -8.68
CA SER A 45 -3.63 -5.49 -7.41
C SER A 45 -4.80 -5.34 -6.43
N LEU A 46 -5.66 -4.35 -6.66
CA LEU A 46 -6.87 -4.06 -5.86
C LEU A 46 -8.16 -4.37 -6.63
N GLU A 47 -8.07 -4.90 -7.85
CA GLU A 47 -9.26 -5.22 -8.63
C GLU A 47 -10.09 -6.30 -7.92
N GLY A 48 -11.35 -5.97 -7.62
CA GLY A 48 -12.29 -6.88 -6.97
C GLY A 48 -11.90 -7.30 -5.54
N THR A 49 -10.89 -6.68 -4.92
CA THR A 49 -10.44 -7.04 -3.57
C THR A 49 -10.08 -5.82 -2.73
N THR A 50 -10.21 -5.93 -1.40
CA THR A 50 -9.84 -4.86 -0.46
C THR A 50 -8.48 -5.12 0.19
N LEU A 51 -7.84 -4.08 0.73
CA LEU A 51 -6.58 -4.22 1.48
C LEU A 51 -6.72 -5.19 2.66
N ASN A 52 -7.89 -5.23 3.30
CA ASN A 52 -8.19 -6.16 4.40
C ASN A 52 -8.26 -7.61 3.93
N GLU A 53 -8.85 -7.86 2.75
CA GLU A 53 -8.87 -9.19 2.15
C GLU A 53 -7.46 -9.64 1.74
N ILE A 54 -6.64 -8.73 1.19
CA ILE A 54 -5.23 -9.01 0.90
C ILE A 54 -4.47 -9.34 2.20
N ALA A 55 -4.67 -8.56 3.26
CA ALA A 55 -4.08 -8.81 4.58
C ALA A 55 -4.50 -10.17 5.16
N SER A 56 -5.76 -10.58 4.96
CA SER A 56 -6.26 -11.88 5.42
C SER A 56 -5.50 -13.06 4.80
N LYS A 57 -4.96 -12.91 3.58
CA LYS A 57 -4.17 -13.94 2.89
C LYS A 57 -2.84 -14.25 3.60
N ALA A 58 -2.34 -13.33 4.45
CA ALA A 58 -1.09 -13.52 5.17
C ALA A 58 -1.07 -14.77 6.05
N LYS A 59 -2.24 -15.20 6.59
CA LYS A 59 -2.41 -16.38 7.47
C LYS A 59 -1.35 -16.50 8.57
N CYS A 60 -0.91 -15.37 9.12
CA CYS A 60 0.07 -15.31 10.19
C CYS A 60 -0.23 -14.13 11.12
N ASN A 61 0.46 -14.11 12.25
CA ASN A 61 0.38 -13.02 13.21
C ASN A 61 1.11 -11.78 12.68
N ARG A 62 2.39 -11.89 12.33
CA ARG A 62 3.19 -10.73 11.90
C ARG A 62 3.22 -10.57 10.38
N TYR A 63 2.57 -9.54 9.86
CA TYR A 63 2.59 -9.14 8.45
C TYR A 63 2.56 -7.62 8.28
N CYS A 64 2.84 -7.17 7.06
CA CYS A 64 2.81 -5.80 6.62
C CYS A 64 2.06 -5.73 5.28
N ALA A 65 0.78 -5.34 5.32
CA ALA A 65 0.00 -5.04 4.13
C ALA A 65 0.22 -3.56 3.78
N ILE A 66 0.61 -3.29 2.56
CA ILE A 66 1.01 -1.97 2.11
C ILE A 66 0.10 -1.55 0.97
N LEU A 67 -0.44 -0.34 1.08
CA LEU A 67 -1.20 0.33 0.03
C LEU A 67 -0.44 1.60 -0.39
N ILE A 68 0.00 1.64 -1.64
CA ILE A 68 0.61 2.81 -2.27
C ILE A 68 -0.46 3.52 -3.07
N GLN A 69 -0.68 4.80 -2.80
CA GLN A 69 -1.57 5.66 -3.58
C GLN A 69 -0.74 6.72 -4.31
N ASN A 70 -0.67 6.61 -5.63
CA ASN A 70 0.02 7.58 -6.46
C ASN A 70 -0.94 8.70 -6.86
N HIS A 71 -0.91 9.80 -6.10
CA HIS A 71 -1.72 11.00 -6.39
C HIS A 71 -1.12 11.89 -7.48
N HIS A 72 0.05 11.57 -8.03
CA HIS A 72 0.71 12.44 -9.01
C HIS A 72 0.17 12.19 -10.41
N HIS A 73 -0.10 13.26 -11.17
CA HIS A 73 -0.66 13.20 -12.53
C HIS A 73 0.37 13.05 -13.66
N GLU A 74 1.66 13.27 -13.35
CA GLU A 74 2.75 13.25 -14.33
C GLU A 74 3.87 12.27 -14.00
N PHE A 75 3.73 11.49 -12.93
CA PHE A 75 4.76 10.54 -12.49
C PHE A 75 4.14 9.17 -12.31
N GLU A 76 4.87 8.14 -12.75
CA GLU A 76 4.54 6.74 -12.53
C GLU A 76 5.66 6.10 -11.72
N LEU A 77 5.32 5.15 -10.85
CA LEU A 77 6.31 4.33 -10.17
C LEU A 77 6.55 3.08 -10.99
N LYS A 78 7.81 2.72 -11.22
CA LYS A 78 8.20 1.55 -12.00
C LYS A 78 9.34 0.80 -11.32
N ALA A 79 9.62 -0.41 -11.82
CA ALA A 79 10.75 -1.22 -11.43
C ALA A 79 10.87 -1.38 -9.90
N PRO A 80 9.88 -2.01 -9.24
CA PRO A 80 9.96 -2.26 -7.82
C PRO A 80 11.20 -3.08 -7.50
N SER A 81 11.99 -2.61 -6.55
CA SER A 81 13.09 -3.37 -5.94
C SER A 81 12.88 -3.40 -4.44
N TYR A 82 13.05 -4.56 -3.84
CA TYR A 82 12.88 -4.72 -2.41
C TYR A 82 13.99 -5.59 -1.84
N TYR A 83 14.38 -5.25 -0.61
CA TYR A 83 15.32 -6.02 0.18
C TYR A 83 14.69 -6.32 1.53
N LEU A 84 14.54 -7.60 1.85
CA LEU A 84 13.99 -8.03 3.14
C LEU A 84 15.13 -8.47 4.06
N VAL A 85 15.30 -7.77 5.17
CA VAL A 85 16.16 -8.20 6.29
C VAL A 85 15.51 -9.37 7.02
N SER A 86 14.18 -9.37 7.12
CA SER A 86 13.40 -10.42 7.78
C SER A 86 12.03 -10.60 7.13
N GLY A 87 11.54 -11.84 7.11
CA GLY A 87 10.27 -12.19 6.50
C GLY A 87 10.40 -12.61 5.04
N VAL A 88 9.25 -12.76 4.39
CA VAL A 88 9.12 -13.24 3.02
C VAL A 88 8.06 -12.43 2.28
N ASN A 89 8.22 -12.37 0.96
CA ASN A 89 7.22 -11.82 0.06
C ASN A 89 6.04 -12.80 -0.09
N HIS A 90 4.83 -12.33 0.16
CA HIS A 90 3.61 -13.13 -0.03
C HIS A 90 2.83 -12.70 -1.27
N SER A 91 2.69 -11.39 -1.47
CA SER A 91 2.13 -10.79 -2.68
C SER A 91 3.14 -9.74 -3.14
N PRO A 92 3.79 -9.92 -4.31
CA PRO A 92 4.87 -9.06 -4.73
C PRO A 92 4.37 -7.64 -5.05
N PRO A 93 5.22 -6.62 -4.84
CA PRO A 93 4.90 -5.26 -5.24
C PRO A 93 4.57 -5.20 -6.74
N PRO A 94 3.50 -4.50 -7.15
CA PRO A 94 3.13 -4.40 -8.56
C PRO A 94 4.26 -3.74 -9.37
N PRO A 95 4.52 -4.22 -10.61
CA PRO A 95 5.64 -3.77 -11.43
C PRO A 95 5.54 -2.28 -11.81
N LYS A 96 4.33 -1.72 -11.75
CA LYS A 96 4.03 -0.35 -12.09
C LYS A 96 2.89 0.18 -11.21
N VAL A 97 3.03 1.38 -10.67
CA VAL A 97 1.94 2.15 -10.06
C VAL A 97 1.66 3.35 -10.95
N ARG A 98 0.53 3.29 -11.65
CA ARG A 98 0.11 4.35 -12.58
C ARG A 98 -0.21 5.65 -11.85
N SER A 99 -0.09 6.74 -12.57
CA SER A 99 -0.53 8.05 -12.15
C SER A 99 -2.02 8.05 -11.80
N GLY A 100 -2.39 8.46 -10.59
CA GLY A 100 -3.79 8.44 -10.12
C GLY A 100 -4.31 7.06 -9.69
N TYR A 101 -3.44 6.05 -9.57
CA TYR A 101 -3.84 4.69 -9.18
C TYR A 101 -3.32 4.30 -7.79
N ALA A 102 -4.04 3.37 -7.16
CA ALA A 102 -3.66 2.72 -5.91
C ALA A 102 -3.29 1.27 -6.17
N GLU A 103 -2.25 0.79 -5.51
CA GLU A 103 -1.79 -0.58 -5.63
C GLU A 103 -1.44 -1.12 -4.24
N ALA A 104 -1.73 -2.40 -3.99
CA ALA A 104 -1.50 -3.07 -2.73
C ALA A 104 -0.68 -4.35 -2.86
N PHE A 105 0.07 -4.67 -1.81
CA PHE A 105 0.90 -5.87 -1.75
C PHE A 105 1.21 -6.24 -0.29
N LEU A 106 1.83 -7.40 -0.09
CA LEU A 106 1.91 -8.04 1.23
C LEU A 106 3.26 -8.70 1.48
N PHE A 107 3.91 -8.26 2.55
CA PHE A 107 5.02 -8.97 3.17
C PHE A 107 4.59 -9.60 4.49
N ARG A 108 5.21 -10.72 4.85
CA ARG A 108 4.88 -11.45 6.07
C ARG A 108 6.09 -12.06 6.73
N LYS A 109 5.97 -12.47 7.99
CA LYS A 109 7.02 -13.24 8.64
C LYS A 109 7.25 -14.58 7.94
N THR A 110 8.48 -15.08 8.08
CA THR A 110 8.84 -16.45 7.69
C THR A 110 8.03 -17.45 8.51
N TYR A 111 7.58 -18.54 7.87
CA TYR A 111 6.83 -19.60 8.55
C TYR A 111 7.63 -20.18 9.72
N TYR A 112 6.93 -20.51 10.81
CA TYR A 112 7.48 -21.15 12.03
C TYR A 112 8.65 -20.42 12.74
N ALA A 113 9.06 -19.24 12.28
CA ALA A 113 10.09 -18.43 12.92
C ALA A 113 9.50 -17.38 13.86
N ALA A 114 10.12 -17.12 15.02
CA ALA A 114 9.75 -16.05 15.94
C ALA A 114 10.26 -14.67 15.47
N THR A 115 10.06 -14.35 14.19
CA THR A 115 10.55 -13.13 13.53
C THR A 115 9.40 -12.22 13.07
N GLY A 116 9.72 -10.98 12.70
CA GLY A 116 8.79 -10.05 12.05
C GLY A 116 8.88 -10.08 10.52
N SER A 117 8.43 -9.01 9.89
CA SER A 117 8.71 -8.70 8.49
C SER A 117 9.31 -7.30 8.42
N VAL A 118 10.55 -7.20 7.94
CA VAL A 118 11.35 -5.97 7.93
C VAL A 118 12.14 -5.90 6.64
N GLY A 119 12.09 -4.76 5.97
CA GLY A 119 12.82 -4.54 4.72
C GLY A 119 12.66 -3.14 4.18
N VAL A 120 13.24 -2.93 3.00
CA VAL A 120 13.17 -1.69 2.23
C VAL A 120 12.52 -2.02 0.89
N LEU A 121 11.65 -1.12 0.43
CA LEU A 121 11.06 -1.14 -0.89
C LEU A 121 11.35 0.20 -1.57
N SER A 122 11.82 0.14 -2.80
CA SER A 122 12.06 1.29 -3.65
C SER A 122 11.34 1.13 -4.97
N TYR A 123 10.84 2.25 -5.48
CA TYR A 123 10.36 2.38 -6.84
C TYR A 123 11.15 3.48 -7.54
N GLU A 124 11.38 3.31 -8.83
CA GLU A 124 11.85 4.39 -9.68
C GLU A 124 10.70 5.31 -10.05
N ILE A 125 10.91 6.62 -9.94
CA ILE A 125 9.92 7.64 -10.31
C ILE A 125 10.19 8.06 -11.76
N HIS A 126 9.24 7.79 -12.65
CA HIS A 126 9.34 8.10 -14.07
C HIS A 126 8.37 9.20 -14.46
N LYS A 127 8.85 10.25 -15.14
CA LYS A 127 7.97 11.27 -15.72
C LYS A 127 7.20 10.69 -16.89
N LEU A 128 5.88 10.87 -16.88
CA LEU A 128 5.04 10.55 -18.01
C LEU A 128 5.41 11.51 -19.14
N ARG A 129 5.94 10.95 -20.23
CA ARG A 129 6.17 11.71 -21.46
C ARG A 129 4.81 11.95 -22.10
N ARG A 130 4.37 13.21 -22.17
CA ARG A 130 3.25 13.61 -23.01
C ARG A 130 3.83 13.83 -24.41
N ASP A 131 3.38 13.03 -25.37
CA ASP A 131 3.72 13.18 -26.80
C ASP A 131 2.90 14.30 -27.44
#